data_AF-A0A3C0QQ03-F1
#
_entry.id   AF-A0A3C0QQ03-F1
#
_cell.length_a   1.000
_cell.length_b   1.000
_cell.length_c   1.000
_cell.angle_alpha   90.00
_cell.angle_beta   90.00
_cell.angle_gamma   90.00
#
_symmetry.space_group_name_H-M   'P 1'
#
loop_
_entity.id
_entity.type
_entity.pdbx_description
1 polymer ?
#
loop_
_entity_poly.entity_id
_entity_poly.type
_entity_poly.pdbx_seq_one_letter_code
_entity_poly.pdbx_strand_id
1 'polypeptide(L)'
;DLKPEYLEFLATFAHCPVLYVHGNHDTKYKTSPPEGCICIDDAMFNFQGVRILGLGGSMRYNPTAPFQYTEQEMKKRIRRRWFDLKRYRGIDILVTHAPAKGLNDLSDLPHQGFECFRKLLDTYQPKLFCHGHVHLTYGNIPRLDTYGNTTIINAYERYLLEYQE
;
A
#
# COMPACT_ATOMS: atom_id res chain seq x y z
N ASP A 1 -9.45 -1.18 -7.43
CA ASP A 1 -9.93 -0.67 -6.12
C ASP A 1 -11.03 -1.59 -5.61
N LEU A 2 -11.25 -1.65 -4.30
CA LEU A 2 -12.29 -2.49 -3.72
C LEU A 2 -13.53 -1.65 -3.39
N LYS A 3 -14.69 -2.29 -3.37
CA LYS A 3 -15.92 -1.64 -2.91
C LYS A 3 -15.92 -1.57 -1.37
N PRO A 4 -16.43 -0.49 -0.74
CA PRO A 4 -16.50 -0.41 0.72
C PRO A 4 -17.27 -1.59 1.32
N GLU A 5 -18.37 -1.99 0.67
CA GLU A 5 -19.26 -3.05 1.14
C GLU A 5 -18.55 -4.43 1.18
N TYR A 6 -17.52 -4.63 0.34
CA TYR A 6 -16.70 -5.83 0.38
C TYR A 6 -15.76 -5.84 1.59
N LEU A 7 -15.21 -4.68 1.98
CA LEU A 7 -14.37 -4.57 3.16
C LEU A 7 -15.20 -4.71 4.45
N GLU A 8 -16.40 -4.13 4.47
CA GLU A 8 -17.37 -4.29 5.57
C GLU A 8 -17.78 -5.76 5.77
N PHE A 9 -18.01 -6.48 4.66
CA PHE A 9 -18.23 -7.92 4.71
C PHE A 9 -17.06 -8.64 5.41
N LEU A 10 -15.81 -8.35 5.01
CA LEU A 10 -14.65 -8.95 5.66
C LEU A 10 -14.56 -8.58 7.15
N ALA A 11 -14.77 -7.32 7.49
CA ALA A 11 -14.73 -6.84 8.88
C ALA A 11 -15.83 -7.46 9.76
N THR A 12 -16.97 -7.81 9.18
CA THR A 12 -18.08 -8.47 9.88
C THR A 12 -17.72 -9.90 10.32
N PHE A 13 -16.96 -10.62 9.50
CA PHE A 13 -16.62 -12.03 9.75
C PHE A 13 -15.20 -12.25 10.29
N ALA A 14 -14.31 -11.26 10.16
CA ALA A 14 -12.95 -11.36 10.67
C ALA A 14 -12.92 -11.21 12.19
N HIS A 15 -12.24 -12.13 12.87
CA HIS A 15 -11.92 -12.02 14.30
C HIS A 15 -10.64 -11.19 14.54
N CYS A 16 -10.20 -10.40 13.57
CA CYS A 16 -8.99 -9.60 13.61
C CYS A 16 -9.21 -8.25 12.89
N PRO A 17 -8.34 -7.24 13.13
CA PRO A 17 -8.45 -5.96 12.46
C PRO A 17 -8.32 -6.08 10.94
N VAL A 18 -9.26 -5.50 10.20
CA VAL A 18 -9.17 -5.34 8.74
C VAL A 18 -8.56 -3.98 8.45
N LEU A 19 -7.34 -3.97 7.93
CA LEU A 19 -6.62 -2.74 7.57
C LEU A 19 -6.81 -2.43 6.08
N TYR A 20 -6.90 -1.15 5.73
CA TYR A 20 -6.96 -0.74 4.32
C TYR A 20 -6.19 0.54 4.04
N VAL A 21 -5.80 0.71 2.77
CA VAL A 21 -5.33 1.97 2.19
C VAL A 21 -6.26 2.39 1.06
N HIS A 22 -6.31 3.68 0.75
CA HIS A 22 -7.08 4.14 -0.41
C HIS A 22 -6.42 3.70 -1.72
N GLY A 23 -7.22 3.21 -2.65
CA GLY A 23 -6.86 3.15 -4.06
C GLY A 23 -6.99 4.50 -4.77
N ASN A 24 -6.66 4.55 -6.06
CA ASN A 24 -6.69 5.79 -6.85
C ASN A 24 -8.10 6.24 -7.26
N HIS A 25 -9.10 5.34 -7.18
CA HIS A 25 -10.51 5.57 -7.52
C HIS A 25 -11.45 5.57 -6.31
N ASP A 26 -10.95 5.39 -5.08
CA ASP A 26 -11.74 5.32 -3.84
C ASP A 26 -12.37 6.64 -3.39
N THR A 27 -12.78 7.52 -4.32
CA THR A 27 -13.42 8.81 -4.03
C THR A 27 -14.69 8.66 -3.20
N LYS A 28 -15.43 7.56 -3.36
CA LYS A 28 -16.62 7.22 -2.56
C LYS A 28 -16.32 7.08 -1.07
N TYR A 29 -15.10 6.71 -0.68
CA TYR A 29 -14.74 6.54 0.73
C TYR A 29 -14.75 7.87 1.50
N LYS A 30 -14.76 9.01 0.81
CA LYS A 30 -14.92 10.32 1.46
C LYS A 30 -16.31 10.52 2.05
N THR A 31 -17.34 9.90 1.47
CA THR A 31 -18.74 10.02 1.92
C THR A 31 -19.24 8.75 2.57
N SER A 32 -18.71 7.60 2.17
CA SER A 32 -19.08 6.27 2.65
C SER A 32 -17.81 5.41 2.79
N PRO A 33 -16.97 5.66 3.81
CA PRO A 33 -15.82 4.82 4.10
C PRO A 33 -16.27 3.42 4.56
N PRO A 34 -15.44 2.37 4.37
CA PRO A 34 -15.76 1.04 4.85
C PRO A 34 -15.83 0.99 6.38
N GLU A 35 -17.01 0.69 6.91
CA GLU A 35 -17.20 0.55 8.35
C GLU A 35 -16.54 -0.72 8.91
N GLY A 36 -16.18 -0.70 10.21
CA GLY A 36 -15.51 -1.82 10.88
C GLY A 36 -14.06 -2.08 10.45
N CYS A 37 -13.54 -1.32 9.48
CA CYS A 37 -12.16 -1.37 9.01
C CYS A 37 -11.32 -0.24 9.60
N ILE A 38 -10.00 -0.42 9.63
CA ILE A 38 -9.02 0.59 10.07
C ILE A 38 -8.30 1.14 8.84
N CYS A 39 -8.47 2.43 8.56
CA CYS A 39 -7.69 3.12 7.53
C CYS A 39 -6.26 3.31 8.03
N ILE A 40 -5.30 2.76 7.29
CA ILE A 40 -3.86 2.95 7.55
C ILE A 40 -3.20 3.85 6.49
N ASP A 41 -3.97 4.51 5.62
CA ASP A 41 -3.42 5.42 4.62
C ASP A 41 -2.78 6.66 5.24
N ASP A 42 -1.48 6.89 4.98
CA ASP A 42 -0.64 7.90 5.64
C ASP A 42 -0.59 7.71 7.17
N ALA A 43 -0.60 6.46 7.62
CA ALA A 43 -0.52 6.09 9.04
C ALA A 43 0.32 4.83 9.27
N MET A 44 0.88 4.75 10.48
CA MET A 44 1.54 3.57 11.01
C MET A 44 0.59 2.83 11.94
N PHE A 45 0.41 1.53 11.73
CA PHE A 45 -0.34 0.65 12.62
C PHE A 45 0.61 -0.37 13.24
N ASN A 46 0.51 -0.55 14.56
CA ASN A 46 1.29 -1.55 15.28
C ASN A 46 0.34 -2.67 15.74
N PHE A 47 0.56 -3.88 15.25
CA PHE A 47 -0.18 -5.06 15.65
C PHE A 47 0.77 -6.02 16.36
N GLN A 48 0.66 -6.13 17.69
CA GLN A 48 1.45 -7.07 18.49
C GLN A 48 2.97 -6.96 18.27
N GLY A 49 3.48 -5.75 17.98
CA GLY A 49 4.90 -5.50 17.70
C GLY A 49 5.23 -5.38 16.21
N VAL A 50 4.36 -5.87 15.31
CA VAL A 50 4.53 -5.76 13.86
C VAL A 50 4.12 -4.37 13.37
N ARG A 51 5.06 -3.66 12.74
CA ARG A 51 4.93 -2.26 12.30
C ARG A 51 4.50 -2.21 10.83
N ILE A 52 3.27 -1.75 10.60
CA ILE A 52 2.62 -1.74 9.29
C ILE A 52 2.42 -0.30 8.85
N LEU A 53 3.08 0.09 7.76
CA LEU A 53 2.92 1.43 7.16
C LEU A 53 2.01 1.35 5.94
N GLY A 54 0.95 2.16 5.93
CA GLY A 54 0.05 2.28 4.78
C GLY A 54 0.28 3.54 3.95
N LEU A 55 0.41 3.39 2.62
CA LEU A 55 0.50 4.50 1.66
C LEU A 55 -0.34 4.19 0.41
N GLY A 56 -1.55 4.74 0.38
CA GLY A 56 -2.51 4.59 -0.71
C GLY A 56 -2.30 5.54 -1.89
N GLY A 57 -3.07 5.31 -2.94
CA GLY A 57 -3.10 6.08 -4.18
C GLY A 57 -2.10 5.64 -5.25
N SER A 58 -2.15 6.33 -6.40
CA SER A 58 -1.30 6.07 -7.58
C SER A 58 -0.62 7.34 -8.09
N MET A 59 0.24 7.18 -9.10
CA MET A 59 0.73 8.31 -9.89
C MET A 59 -0.43 9.15 -10.45
N ARG A 60 -0.21 10.46 -10.53
CA ARG A 60 -1.21 11.42 -11.01
C ARG A 60 -1.27 11.48 -12.52
N TYR A 61 -2.38 11.02 -13.06
CA TYR A 61 -2.77 11.18 -14.46
C TYR A 61 -4.08 11.97 -14.61
N ASN A 62 -4.86 12.12 -13.53
CA ASN A 62 -6.02 13.00 -13.44
C ASN A 62 -5.77 14.12 -12.40
N PRO A 63 -5.68 15.40 -12.82
CA PRO A 63 -5.41 16.53 -11.93
C PRO A 63 -6.42 16.73 -10.79
N THR A 64 -7.66 16.28 -10.96
CA THR A 64 -8.73 16.49 -9.97
C THR A 64 -8.95 15.28 -9.05
N ALA A 65 -8.25 14.17 -9.30
CA ALA A 65 -8.41 12.95 -8.53
C ALA A 65 -7.73 13.08 -7.15
N PRO A 66 -8.45 12.83 -6.04
CA PRO A 66 -7.95 13.13 -4.70
C PRO A 66 -6.92 12.12 -4.17
N PHE A 67 -6.89 10.89 -4.70
CA PHE A 67 -5.98 9.82 -4.30
C PHE A 67 -4.90 9.56 -5.37
N GLN A 68 -4.57 10.62 -6.10
CA GLN A 68 -3.54 10.60 -7.11
C GLN A 68 -2.46 11.62 -6.77
N TYR A 69 -1.22 11.17 -6.76
CA TYR A 69 -0.10 11.93 -6.23
C TYR A 69 1.03 12.01 -7.24
N THR A 70 1.67 13.16 -7.28
CA THR A 70 3.01 13.28 -7.83
C THR A 70 4.02 12.62 -6.89
N GLU A 71 5.19 12.30 -7.42
CA GLU A 71 6.32 11.79 -6.65
C GLU A 71 6.68 12.71 -5.46
N GLN A 72 6.57 14.04 -5.61
CA GLN A 72 6.87 14.99 -4.55
C GLN A 72 5.81 14.99 -3.43
N GLU A 73 4.54 14.84 -3.78
CA GLU A 73 3.46 14.74 -2.80
C GLU A 73 3.56 13.43 -2.03
N MET A 74 3.83 12.30 -2.69
CA MET A 74 4.04 11.04 -2.01
C MET A 74 5.26 11.10 -1.07
N LYS A 75 6.37 11.71 -1.51
CA LYS A 75 7.52 12.02 -0.64
C LYS A 75 7.12 12.85 0.58
N LYS A 76 6.23 13.85 0.41
CA LYS A 76 5.74 14.68 1.51
C LYS A 76 4.91 13.87 2.51
N ARG A 77 4.07 12.93 2.04
CA ARG A 77 3.32 12.00 2.90
C ARG A 77 4.26 11.14 3.73
N ILE A 78 5.23 10.48 3.08
CA ILE A 78 6.27 9.69 3.77
C ILE A 78 7.02 10.53 4.80
N ARG A 79 7.43 11.76 4.44
CA ARG A 79 8.13 12.66 5.36
C ARG A 79 7.29 13.02 6.58
N ARG A 80 5.96 13.13 6.48
CA ARG A 80 5.10 13.39 7.66
C ARG A 80 5.14 12.25 8.67
N ARG A 81 5.45 11.03 8.22
CA ARG A 81 5.62 9.84 9.07
C ARG A 81 7.02 9.71 9.68
N TRP A 82 7.91 10.70 9.52
CA TRP A 82 9.28 10.61 10.01
C TRP A 82 9.37 10.32 11.52
N PHE A 83 8.47 10.89 12.33
CA PHE A 83 8.47 10.68 13.77
C PHE A 83 8.07 9.24 14.11
N ASP A 84 7.08 8.69 13.42
CA ASP A 84 6.66 7.29 13.57
C ASP A 84 7.80 6.34 13.16
N LEU A 85 8.38 6.57 11.98
CA LEU A 85 9.52 5.81 11.47
C LEU A 85 10.73 5.83 12.43
N LYS A 86 11.00 6.97 13.05
CA LYS A 86 12.06 7.11 14.06
C LYS A 86 11.70 6.43 15.38
N ARG A 87 10.48 6.62 15.88
CA ARG A 87 9.99 6.07 17.15
C ARG A 87 9.95 4.54 17.12
N TYR A 88 9.43 3.97 16.03
CA TYR A 88 9.32 2.53 15.85
C TYR A 88 10.56 1.89 15.24
N ARG A 89 11.61 2.69 14.95
CA ARG A 89 12.89 2.23 14.36
C ARG A 89 12.71 1.42 13.06
N GLY A 90 11.83 1.89 12.17
CA GLY A 90 11.57 1.27 10.88
C GLY A 90 10.17 0.70 10.70
N ILE A 91 10.04 -0.21 9.74
CA ILE A 91 8.78 -0.83 9.29
C ILE A 91 9.02 -2.31 9.01
N ASP A 92 8.01 -3.13 9.26
CA ASP A 92 8.03 -4.57 8.96
C ASP A 92 7.25 -4.90 7.68
N ILE A 93 6.11 -4.23 7.51
CA ILE A 93 5.22 -4.41 6.36
C ILE A 93 4.90 -3.05 5.77
N LEU A 94 5.18 -2.88 4.48
CA LEU A 94 4.74 -1.73 3.69
C LEU A 94 3.51 -2.15 2.88
N VAL A 95 2.36 -1.51 3.12
CA VAL A 95 1.11 -1.74 2.38
C VAL A 95 0.83 -0.53 1.51
N THR A 96 0.69 -0.74 0.22
CA THR A 96 0.46 0.34 -0.76
C THR A 96 -0.61 -0.04 -1.76
N HIS A 97 -1.17 0.96 -2.43
CA HIS A 97 -1.99 0.70 -3.61
C HIS A 97 -1.11 0.50 -4.84
N ALA A 98 -0.27 1.48 -5.18
CA ALA A 98 0.62 1.43 -6.33
C ALA A 98 1.98 0.75 -6.04
N PRO A 99 2.63 0.15 -7.05
CA PRO A 99 3.95 -0.47 -6.91
C PRO A 99 5.07 0.56 -6.66
N ALA A 100 6.29 0.07 -6.47
CA ALA A 100 7.50 0.89 -6.46
C ALA A 100 8.07 1.01 -7.88
N LYS A 101 8.74 2.12 -8.19
CA LYS A 101 9.28 2.36 -9.54
C LYS A 101 10.24 1.24 -9.95
N GLY A 102 10.07 0.67 -11.15
CA GLY A 102 10.88 -0.43 -11.65
C GLY A 102 10.75 -1.75 -10.88
N LEU A 103 9.70 -1.91 -10.06
CA LEU A 103 9.38 -3.13 -9.31
C LEU A 103 7.87 -3.39 -9.45
N ASN A 104 7.49 -4.35 -10.30
CA ASN A 104 6.09 -4.67 -10.61
C ASN A 104 5.25 -3.49 -11.16
N ASP A 105 5.91 -2.49 -11.77
CA ASP A 105 5.25 -1.37 -12.44
C ASP A 105 5.22 -1.53 -13.97
N LEU A 106 4.53 -0.63 -14.64
CA LEU A 106 4.50 -0.53 -16.10
C LEU A 106 5.00 0.85 -16.56
N SER A 107 5.25 0.97 -17.86
CA SER A 107 5.77 2.20 -18.46
C SER A 107 4.73 3.31 -18.59
N ASP A 108 3.44 2.98 -18.55
CA ASP A 108 2.37 3.97 -18.62
C ASP A 108 2.17 4.68 -17.27
N LEU A 109 1.80 5.96 -17.35
CA LEU A 109 1.74 6.83 -16.18
C LEU A 109 0.81 6.32 -15.06
N PRO A 110 -0.42 5.80 -15.34
CA PRO A 110 -1.27 5.24 -14.30
C PRO A 110 -0.63 4.12 -13.48
N HIS A 111 0.11 3.21 -14.11
CA HIS A 111 0.66 2.01 -13.48
C HIS A 111 2.14 2.14 -13.10
N GLN A 112 2.76 3.28 -13.38
CA GLN A 112 4.10 3.59 -12.93
C GLN A 112 4.17 3.64 -11.40
N GLY A 113 5.19 3.00 -10.83
CA GLY A 113 5.42 3.00 -9.40
C GLY A 113 6.13 4.24 -8.89
N PHE A 114 6.11 4.45 -7.58
CA PHE A 114 6.79 5.58 -6.94
C PHE A 114 8.27 5.29 -6.66
N GLU A 115 9.16 6.25 -6.94
CA GLU A 115 10.59 6.12 -6.64
C GLU A 115 10.84 6.19 -5.13
N CYS A 116 10.08 7.00 -4.40
CA CYS A 116 10.17 7.10 -2.95
C CYS A 116 9.81 5.81 -2.21
N PHE A 117 9.01 4.92 -2.82
CA PHE A 117 8.77 3.59 -2.26
C PHE A 117 10.03 2.74 -2.33
N ARG A 118 10.78 2.75 -3.44
CA ARG A 118 12.10 2.09 -3.49
C ARG A 118 13.01 2.58 -2.37
N LYS A 119 13.05 3.89 -2.10
CA LYS A 119 13.87 4.47 -1.03
C LYS A 119 13.46 3.95 0.35
N LEU A 120 12.17 3.72 0.59
CA LEU A 120 11.71 3.07 1.83
C LEU A 120 12.22 1.63 1.91
N LEU A 121 12.17 0.88 0.82
CA LEU A 121 12.70 -0.48 0.76
C LEU A 121 14.22 -0.50 1.02
N ASP A 122 14.97 0.37 0.35
CA ASP A 122 16.43 0.47 0.52
C ASP A 122 16.81 0.85 1.97
N THR A 123 16.05 1.76 2.59
CA THR A 123 16.36 2.32 3.92
C THR A 123 15.95 1.40 5.07
N TYR A 124 14.73 0.86 5.01
CA TYR A 124 14.12 0.14 6.13
C TYR A 124 14.05 -1.36 5.92
N GLN A 125 14.20 -1.83 4.67
CA GLN A 125 14.17 -3.24 4.29
C GLN A 125 13.04 -4.00 4.99
N PRO A 126 11.76 -3.57 4.83
CA PRO A 126 10.64 -4.27 5.44
C PRO A 126 10.66 -5.73 4.98
N LYS A 127 10.21 -6.67 5.83
CA LYS A 127 10.09 -8.07 5.41
C LYS A 127 9.13 -8.20 4.22
N LEU A 128 8.04 -7.44 4.24
CA LEU A 128 7.00 -7.48 3.21
C LEU A 128 6.73 -6.11 2.58
N PHE A 129 6.61 -6.10 1.25
CA PHE A 129 6.06 -4.98 0.49
C PHE A 129 4.85 -5.47 -0.32
N CYS A 130 3.65 -5.11 0.14
CA CYS A 130 2.40 -5.48 -0.49
C CYS A 130 1.87 -4.31 -1.33
N HIS A 131 1.59 -4.57 -2.60
CA HIS A 131 0.95 -3.59 -3.48
C HIS A 131 -0.20 -4.23 -4.26
N GLY A 132 -1.10 -3.40 -4.80
CA GLY A 132 -2.12 -3.81 -5.75
C GLY A 132 -1.93 -3.06 -7.06
N HIS A 133 -3.04 -2.48 -7.53
CA HIS A 133 -3.15 -1.57 -8.68
C HIS A 133 -2.79 -2.13 -10.06
N VAL A 134 -1.62 -2.77 -10.19
CA VAL A 134 -1.18 -3.37 -11.45
C VAL A 134 -1.61 -4.83 -11.49
N HIS A 135 -2.59 -5.13 -12.35
CA HIS A 135 -3.18 -6.45 -12.44
C HIS A 135 -2.20 -7.43 -13.09
N LEU A 136 -2.22 -8.69 -12.66
CA LEU A 136 -1.39 -9.74 -13.28
C LEU A 136 -1.66 -9.93 -14.78
N THR A 137 -2.83 -9.53 -15.26
CA THR A 137 -3.22 -9.62 -16.67
C THR A 137 -2.66 -8.48 -17.53
N TYR A 138 -2.06 -7.46 -16.93
CA TYR A 138 -1.54 -6.28 -17.67
C TYR A 138 -0.15 -6.52 -18.27
N GLY A 139 0.50 -7.63 -17.93
CA GLY A 139 1.80 -8.01 -18.46
C GLY A 139 2.37 -9.21 -17.72
N ASN A 140 3.66 -9.50 -17.94
CA ASN A 140 4.35 -10.55 -17.20
C ASN A 140 4.82 -10.05 -15.83
N ILE A 141 3.86 -9.75 -14.95
CA ILE A 141 4.13 -9.22 -13.61
C ILE A 141 4.10 -10.39 -12.63
N PRO A 142 5.14 -10.60 -11.82
CA PRO A 142 5.16 -11.68 -10.87
C PRO A 142 4.18 -11.42 -9.71
N ARG A 143 3.58 -12.49 -9.19
CA ARG A 143 2.80 -12.45 -7.95
C ARG A 143 3.70 -12.20 -6.74
N LEU A 144 4.85 -12.86 -6.73
CA LEU A 144 5.88 -12.80 -5.71
C LEU A 144 7.18 -12.39 -6.37
N ASP A 145 7.83 -11.39 -5.80
CA ASP A 145 9.16 -10.95 -6.22
C ASP A 145 10.02 -10.68 -4.98
N THR A 146 11.31 -10.45 -5.16
CA THR A 146 12.22 -10.12 -4.07
C THR A 146 13.10 -8.95 -4.45
N TYR A 147 13.23 -7.98 -3.54
CA TYR A 147 14.12 -6.85 -3.69
C TYR A 147 14.97 -6.68 -2.44
N GLY A 148 16.26 -7.01 -2.55
CA GLY A 148 17.13 -7.12 -1.39
C GLY A 148 16.60 -8.18 -0.41
N ASN A 149 16.30 -7.76 0.82
CA ASN A 149 15.73 -8.61 1.87
C ASN A 149 14.19 -8.52 1.96
N THR A 150 13.55 -7.77 1.08
CA THR A 150 12.10 -7.56 1.07
C THR A 150 11.42 -8.51 0.09
N THR A 151 10.44 -9.27 0.56
CA THR A 151 9.50 -9.99 -0.31
C THR A 151 8.42 -9.04 -0.79
N ILE A 152 8.29 -8.91 -2.11
CA ILE A 152 7.25 -8.10 -2.76
C ILE A 152 6.08 -9.00 -3.12
N ILE A 153 4.88 -8.56 -2.76
CA ILE A 153 3.63 -9.28 -3.01
C ILE A 153 2.70 -8.38 -3.81
N ASN A 154 2.41 -8.78 -5.04
CA ASN A 154 1.29 -8.20 -5.77
C ASN A 154 0.01 -8.86 -5.22
N ALA A 155 -0.81 -8.13 -4.48
CA ALA A 155 -2.03 -8.63 -3.86
C ALA A 155 -3.28 -8.48 -4.75
N TYR A 156 -3.12 -8.27 -6.06
CA TYR A 156 -4.24 -8.23 -7.01
C TYR A 156 -5.17 -9.45 -6.84
N GLU A 157 -6.48 -9.20 -6.71
CA GLU A 157 -7.51 -10.15 -6.24
C GLU A 157 -7.35 -10.60 -4.79
N ARG A 158 -6.36 -11.46 -4.50
CA ARG A 158 -6.08 -11.95 -3.14
C ARG A 158 -4.73 -12.64 -3.07
N TYR A 159 -4.05 -12.50 -1.94
CA TYR A 159 -2.92 -13.34 -1.56
C TYR A 159 -3.00 -13.67 -0.06
N LEU A 160 -2.76 -14.93 0.31
CA LEU A 160 -2.73 -15.40 1.70
C LEU A 160 -1.29 -15.78 2.04
N LEU A 161 -0.82 -15.34 3.20
CA LEU A 161 0.52 -15.64 3.69
C LEU A 161 0.51 -15.86 5.19
N GLU A 162 1.50 -16.60 5.65
CA GLU A 162 1.84 -16.69 7.07
C GLU A 162 3.00 -15.72 7.35
N TYR A 163 2.79 -14.81 8.30
CA TYR A 163 3.83 -13.87 8.70
C TYR A 163 4.72 -14.53 9.74
N GLN A 164 5.99 -14.73 9.41
CA GLN A 164 6.98 -15.29 10.33
C GLN A 164 7.72 -14.15 11.05
N GLU A 165 7.65 -14.15 12.38
CA GLU A 165 8.35 -13.20 13.26
C GLU A 165 9.88 -13.30 13.18
#